data_AF-A0A1R1XPI7-F1
#
_entry.id   AF-A0A1R1XPI7-F1
#
_cell.length_a   1.000
_cell.length_b   1.000
_cell.length_c   1.000
_cell.angle_alpha   90.00
_cell.angle_beta   90.00
_cell.angle_gamma   90.00
#
_symmetry.space_group_name_H-M   'P 1'
#
loop_
_entity.id
_entity.type
_entity.pdbx_description
1 polymer ?
#
loop_
_entity_poly.entity_id
_entity_poly.type
_entity_poly.pdbx_seq_one_letter_code
_entity_poly.pdbx_strand_id
1 'polypeptide(L)' 'MVETEFSVIRFRGDKQKADGIYRGIDPLTAQDIAELCMFTTSRPSHVEISSMTVFPNGQASATLTHRKP' A
#
# COMPACT_ATOMS: atom_id res chain seq x y z
N MET A 1 1.80 3.75 0.07
CA MET A 1 2.95 2.92 -0.29
C MET A 1 2.64 1.58 0.29
N VAL A 2 2.79 0.55 -0.53
CA VAL A 2 2.44 -0.82 -0.16
C VAL A 2 3.71 -1.66 -0.28
N GLU A 3 4.08 -2.38 0.76
CA GLU A 3 5.21 -3.28 0.77
C GLU A 3 4.80 -4.63 0.19
N THR A 4 5.35 -4.93 -0.99
CA THR A 4 5.12 -6.18 -1.73
C THR A 4 6.38 -6.49 -2.55
N GLU A 5 6.42 -7.68 -3.18
CA GLU A 5 7.53 -8.08 -4.06
C GLU A 5 7.73 -7.14 -5.27
N PHE A 6 6.76 -6.27 -5.56
CA PHE A 6 6.84 -5.27 -6.62
C PHE A 6 8.12 -4.43 -6.54
N SER A 7 8.55 -4.00 -5.35
CA SER A 7 9.74 -3.18 -5.20
C SER A 7 11.03 -3.93 -5.54
N VAL A 8 11.11 -5.23 -5.23
CA VAL A 8 12.25 -6.08 -5.59
C VAL A 8 12.31 -6.25 -7.12
N ILE A 9 11.18 -6.49 -7.76
CA ILE A 9 11.08 -6.59 -9.23
C ILE A 9 11.47 -5.26 -9.89
N ARG A 10 10.93 -4.14 -9.39
CA ARG A 10 11.21 -2.78 -9.88
C ARG A 10 12.71 -2.45 -9.84
N PHE A 11 13.41 -2.89 -8.80
CA PHE A 11 14.85 -2.69 -8.66
C PHE A 11 15.69 -3.88 -9.16
N ARG A 12 15.12 -4.72 -10.02
CA ARG A 12 15.84 -5.82 -10.71
C ARG A 12 16.55 -6.78 -9.74
N GLY A 13 15.92 -7.06 -8.60
CA GLY A 13 16.46 -7.95 -7.56
C GLY A 13 17.31 -7.26 -6.49
N ASP A 14 17.55 -5.95 -6.59
CA ASP A 14 18.28 -5.18 -5.56
C ASP A 14 17.39 -4.96 -4.32
N LYS A 15 17.46 -5.91 -3.38
CA LYS A 15 16.69 -5.89 -2.13
C LYS A 15 17.03 -4.72 -1.23
N GLN A 16 18.31 -4.32 -1.15
CA GLN A 16 18.68 -3.18 -0.30
C GLN A 16 18.03 -1.87 -0.77
N LYS A 17 17.97 -1.63 -2.09
CA LYS A 17 17.24 -0.48 -2.63
C LYS A 17 15.74 -0.59 -2.42
N ALA A 18 15.17 -1.79 -2.55
CA ALA A 18 13.75 -2.03 -2.31
C ALA A 18 13.37 -1.71 -0.86
N ASP A 19 14.11 -2.25 0.11
CA ASP A 19 13.88 -2.04 1.55
C ASP A 19 14.08 -0.56 1.94
N GLY A 20 15.03 0.12 1.28
CA GLY A 20 15.31 1.53 1.49
C GLY A 20 14.11 2.45 1.21
N ILE A 21 13.20 2.08 0.29
CA ILE A 21 12.00 2.87 0.02
C ILE A 21 11.13 3.01 1.27
N TYR A 22 10.96 1.93 2.02
CA TYR A 22 10.02 1.84 3.14
C TYR A 22 10.63 2.28 4.47
N ARG A 23 11.94 2.55 4.53
CA ARG A 23 12.62 2.99 5.76
C ARG A 23 11.95 4.23 6.37
N GLY A 24 11.59 4.11 7.65
CA GLY A 24 10.94 5.17 8.43
C GLY A 24 9.44 5.32 8.14
N ILE A 25 8.83 4.40 7.39
CA ILE A 25 7.39 4.43 7.07
C ILE A 25 6.76 3.16 7.63
N ASP A 26 5.52 3.27 8.10
CA ASP A 26 4.63 2.10 8.24
C ASP A 26 3.83 1.98 6.94
N PRO A 27 4.26 1.15 5.97
CA PRO A 27 3.55 1.00 4.71
C PRO A 27 2.28 0.17 4.90
N LEU A 28 1.40 0.21 3.89
CA LEU A 28 0.37 -0.83 3.76
C LEU A 28 1.05 -2.16 3.42
N THR A 29 0.42 -3.24 3.81
CA THR A 29 0.82 -4.62 3.53
C THR A 29 -0.10 -5.25 2.48
N ALA A 30 0.28 -6.41 1.96
CA ALA A 30 -0.61 -7.20 1.10
C ALA A 30 -1.90 -7.59 1.83
N GLN A 31 -1.84 -7.82 3.15
CA GLN A 31 -2.99 -8.19 3.97
C GLN A 31 -4.00 -7.04 4.06
N ASP A 32 -3.55 -5.80 4.25
CA ASP A 32 -4.43 -4.63 4.30
C ASP A 32 -5.26 -4.49 3.01
N ILE A 33 -4.63 -4.73 1.85
CA ILE A 33 -5.32 -4.67 0.55
C ILE A 33 -6.29 -5.85 0.38
N ALA A 34 -5.91 -7.06 0.81
CA ALA A 34 -6.78 -8.23 0.74
C ALA A 34 -8.07 -8.04 1.57
N GLU A 35 -7.96 -7.44 2.76
CA GLU A 35 -9.11 -7.12 3.60
C GLU A 35 -10.04 -6.10 2.96
N LEU A 36 -9.49 -5.08 2.27
CA LEU A 36 -10.29 -4.11 1.55
C LEU A 36 -11.00 -4.70 0.32
N CYS A 37 -10.36 -5.66 -0.36
CA CYS A 37 -11.02 -6.44 -1.41
C CYS A 37 -12.21 -7.22 -0.83
N MET A 38 -12.02 -7.93 0.28
CA MET A 38 -13.10 -8.66 0.97
C MET A 38 -14.21 -7.74 1.47
N PHE A 39 -13.85 -6.56 1.99
CA PHE A 39 -14.80 -5.54 2.38
C PHE A 39 -15.67 -5.11 1.20
N THR A 40 -15.03 -4.88 0.03
CA THR A 40 -15.72 -4.44 -1.18
C THR A 40 -16.68 -5.49 -1.71
N THR A 41 -16.27 -6.75 -1.75
CA THR A 41 -17.11 -7.85 -2.27
C THR A 41 -18.20 -8.28 -1.31
N SER A 42 -18.07 -7.99 -0.01
CA SER A 42 -19.06 -8.34 1.02
C SER A 42 -20.21 -7.34 1.17
N ARG A 43 -20.26 -6.27 0.36
CA ARG A 43 -21.34 -5.29 0.46
C ARG A 43 -22.68 -5.89 0.01
N PRO A 44 -23.83 -5.42 0.56
CA PRO A 44 -25.15 -5.82 0.09
C PRO A 44 -25.32 -5.60 -1.43
N SER A 45 -26.18 -6.38 -2.08
CA SER A 45 -26.34 -6.38 -3.55
C SER A 45 -26.72 -5.04 -4.19
N HIS A 46 -27.25 -4.09 -3.42
CA HIS A 46 -27.63 -2.75 -3.88
C HIS A 46 -26.54 -1.69 -3.63
N VAL A 47 -25.37 -2.09 -3.12
CA VAL A 47 -24.27 -1.20 -2.77
C VAL A 47 -23.08 -1.47 -3.70
N GLU A 48 -22.59 -0.41 -4.33
CA GLU A 48 -21.42 -0.45 -5.21
C GLU A 48 -20.34 0.49 -4.71
N ILE A 49 -19.10 0.00 -4.65
CA ILE A 49 -17.91 0.81 -4.42
C ILE A 49 -17.20 0.99 -5.77
N SER A 50 -17.42 2.13 -6.42
CA SER A 50 -16.91 2.39 -7.77
C SER A 50 -15.41 2.72 -7.78
N SER A 51 -14.88 3.33 -6.71
CA SER A 51 -13.44 3.55 -6.54
C SER A 51 -13.05 3.67 -5.08
N MET A 52 -11.82 3.29 -4.77
CA MET A 52 -11.22 3.42 -3.44
C MET A 52 -9.76 3.85 -3.58
N THR A 53 -9.39 4.94 -2.92
CA THR A 53 -7.99 5.39 -2.80
C THR A 53 -7.53 5.17 -1.38
N VAL A 54 -6.38 4.49 -1.21
CA VAL A 54 -5.90 4.06 0.10
C VAL A 54 -4.43 4.42 0.26
N PHE A 55 -4.11 5.06 1.38
CA PHE A 55 -2.75 5.41 1.77
C PHE A 55 -2.47 4.91 3.20
N PRO A 56 -1.22 4.58 3.54
CA PRO A 56 -0.82 4.46 4.93
C PRO A 56 -0.96 5.83 5.61
N ASN A 57 -1.22 5.85 6.92
CA ASN A 57 -1.46 7.08 7.70
C ASN A 57 -0.37 8.15 7.48
N GLY A 58 0.90 7.74 7.36
CA GLY A 58 2.03 8.65 7.10
C GLY A 58 2.15 9.18 5.67
N GLN A 59 1.21 8.92 4.76
CA GLN A 59 1.26 9.36 3.38
C GLN A 59 0.03 10.19 3.00
N ALA A 60 0.27 11.44 2.60
CA ALA A 60 -0.79 12.36 2.19
C ALA A 60 -1.05 12.37 0.68
N SER A 61 -0.02 12.06 -0.12
CA SER A 61 -0.14 12.00 -1.58
C SER A 61 0.92 11.07 -2.18
N ALA A 62 0.91 10.90 -3.50
CA ALA A 62 1.95 10.14 -4.21
C ALA A 62 3.38 10.69 -3.98
N THR A 63 3.52 11.97 -3.65
CA THR A 63 4.81 12.66 -3.49
C THR A 63 5.10 13.08 -2.05
N LEU A 64 4.10 13.11 -1.17
CA LEU A 64 4.23 13.57 0.20
C LEU A 64 4.05 12.40 1.18
N THR A 65 5.15 12.01 1.83
CA THR A 65 5.16 10.98 2.87
C THR A 65 6.03 11.43 4.05
N HIS A 66 5.49 11.33 5.26
CA HIS A 66 6.22 11.52 6.50
C HIS A 66 7.03 10.26 6.82
N ARG A 67 8.31 10.45 7.14
CA ARG A 67 9.21 9.38 7.58
C ARG A 67 9.58 9.64 9.04
N LYS A 68 9.35 8.64 9.90
CA LYS A 68 9.84 8.62 11.29
C LYS A 68 11.38 8.73 11.27
N PRO A 69 11.97 9.45 12.23
CA PRO A 69 13.41 9.62 12.35
C PRO A 69 14.15 8.29 12.57
#